data_AF-A0A6B2UDN9-F1
#
_entry.id   AF-A0A6B2UDN9-F1
#
_cell.length_a   1.000
_cell.length_b   1.000
_cell.length_c   1.000
_cell.angle_alpha   90.00
_cell.angle_beta   90.00
_cell.angle_gamma   90.00
#
_symmetry.space_group_name_H-M   'P 1'
#
loop_
_entity.id
_entity.type
_entity.pdbx_description
1 polymer ?
#
loop_
_entity_poly.entity_id
_entity_poly.type
_entity_poly.pdbx_seq_one_letter_code
_entity_poly.pdbx_strand_id
1 'polypeptide(L)'
;MRLLQEHGPLTAARLKELTGLSRPSVADLVERLGAAGLIEVVGASEQRRRGPNARIYGIVADRAHLAGLDVRTHSVSVLVTDLLGATLAESSAPVDPAASTEAAVARAVDLLADTAARAGVPELRAVGVGAPGLVTPGTGELRDSTGLPPWHRALVPVLRERFAGTVLVENETNLAAVAELRAGAARDRDTFALLWLGHGVGAAVVLDGALRRGASG
;
A
#
# COMPACT_ATOMS: atom_id res chain seq x y z
N MET A 1 1.30 5.00 16.19
CA MET A 1 1.12 4.27 14.92
C MET A 1 2.41 4.23 14.09
N ARG A 2 2.92 5.35 13.55
CA ARG A 2 4.14 5.35 12.71
C ARG A 2 5.34 4.56 13.29
N LEU A 3 5.68 4.77 14.56
CA LEU A 3 6.76 4.01 15.21
C LEU A 3 6.53 2.49 15.24
N LEU A 4 5.28 2.04 15.40
CA LEU A 4 4.94 0.61 15.39
C LEU A 4 4.99 0.03 13.97
N GLN A 5 4.75 0.84 12.94
CA GLN A 5 4.92 0.43 11.54
C GLN A 5 6.41 0.31 11.18
N GLU A 6 7.23 1.27 11.62
CA GLU A 6 8.66 1.32 11.30
C GLU A 6 9.50 0.31 12.10
N HIS A 7 9.16 0.09 13.38
CA HIS A 7 9.97 -0.75 14.29
C HIS A 7 9.30 -2.07 14.66
N GLY A 8 8.07 -2.32 14.17
CA GLY A 8 7.25 -3.44 14.61
C GLY A 8 6.71 -3.27 16.04
N PRO A 9 6.33 -4.37 16.72
CA PRO A 9 5.78 -4.32 18.06
C PRO A 9 6.75 -3.75 19.10
N LEU A 10 6.27 -2.86 19.97
CA LEU A 10 7.10 -2.13 20.94
C LEU A 10 6.51 -2.19 22.35
N THR A 11 7.39 -2.10 23.35
CA THR A 11 6.96 -1.88 24.75
C THR A 11 6.63 -0.40 24.99
N ALA A 12 5.82 -0.11 26.02
CA ALA A 12 5.56 1.27 26.46
C ALA A 12 6.85 2.04 26.82
N ALA A 13 7.88 1.35 27.33
CA ALA A 13 9.18 1.95 27.61
C ALA A 13 9.90 2.41 26.34
N ARG A 14 9.89 1.58 25.28
CA ARG A 14 10.51 1.94 24.00
C ARG A 14 9.72 3.02 23.26
N LEU A 15 8.38 2.98 23.32
CA LEU A 15 7.52 4.05 22.82
C LEU A 15 7.83 5.38 23.51
N LYS A 16 8.00 5.39 24.84
CA LYS A 16 8.41 6.58 25.59
C LYS A 16 9.75 7.14 25.12
N GLU A 17 10.75 6.27 24.99
CA GLU A 17 12.09 6.66 24.54
C GLU A 17 12.07 7.27 23.13
N LEU A 18 11.39 6.62 22.18
CA LEU A 18 11.32 7.07 20.78
C LEU A 18 10.46 8.32 20.59
N THR A 19 9.44 8.54 21.43
CA THR A 19 8.54 9.70 21.31
C THR A 19 8.99 10.90 22.15
N GLY A 20 9.83 10.70 23.17
CA GLY A 20 10.18 11.72 24.16
C GLY A 20 9.04 12.08 25.13
N LEU A 21 7.90 11.39 25.07
CA LEU A 21 6.73 11.69 25.90
C LEU A 21 6.91 11.23 27.36
N SER A 22 6.08 11.77 28.25
CA SER A 22 6.01 11.33 29.64
C SER A 22 5.43 9.91 29.76
N ARG A 23 5.73 9.20 30.85
CA ARG A 23 5.18 7.85 31.09
C ARG A 23 3.64 7.85 31.17
N PRO A 24 2.97 8.81 31.87
CA PRO A 24 1.52 8.91 31.83
C PRO A 24 0.96 9.16 30.42
N SER A 25 1.60 10.01 29.61
CA SER A 25 1.14 10.30 28.24
C SER A 25 1.21 9.06 27.34
N VAL A 26 2.27 8.26 27.45
CA VAL A 26 2.37 7.01 26.68
C VAL A 26 1.32 5.99 27.14
N ALA A 27 1.07 5.90 28.44
CA ALA A 27 0.03 5.00 28.97
C ALA A 27 -1.36 5.38 28.44
N ASP A 28 -1.73 6.67 28.49
CA ASP A 28 -2.98 7.19 27.94
C ASP A 28 -3.10 6.90 26.43
N LEU A 29 -2.04 7.16 25.65
CA LEU A 29 -2.05 6.90 24.21
C LEU A 29 -2.23 5.42 23.89
N VAL A 30 -1.54 4.53 24.60
CA VAL A 30 -1.66 3.08 24.42
C VAL A 30 -3.07 2.61 24.78
N GLU A 31 -3.63 3.10 25.89
CA GLU A 31 -4.99 2.77 26.29
C GLU A 31 -6.01 3.23 25.26
N ARG A 32 -5.92 4.47 24.78
CA ARG A 32 -6.81 5.02 23.76
C ARG A 32 -6.71 4.28 22.43
N LEU A 33 -5.50 3.94 21.99
CA LEU A 33 -5.28 3.16 20.75
C LEU A 33 -5.81 1.72 20.90
N GLY A 34 -5.64 1.12 22.07
CA GLY A 34 -6.18 -0.21 22.37
C GLY A 34 -7.70 -0.22 22.43
N ALA A 35 -8.31 0.77 23.09
CA ALA A 35 -9.76 0.96 23.13
C ALA A 35 -10.36 1.22 21.74
N ALA A 36 -9.61 1.87 20.83
CA ALA A 36 -9.99 2.04 19.44
C ALA A 36 -9.77 0.78 18.57
N GLY A 37 -9.21 -0.29 19.13
CA GLY A 37 -8.89 -1.54 18.41
C GLY A 37 -7.78 -1.36 17.36
N LEU A 38 -6.91 -0.37 17.52
CA LEU A 38 -5.80 -0.09 16.59
C LEU A 38 -4.51 -0.82 16.98
N ILE A 39 -4.37 -1.14 18.26
CA ILE A 39 -3.24 -1.90 18.79
C ILE A 39 -3.73 -2.96 19.76
N GLU A 40 -2.94 -4.01 19.94
CA GLU A 40 -3.19 -5.08 20.89
C GLU A 40 -1.89 -5.49 21.61
N VAL A 41 -2.03 -6.29 22.66
CA VAL A 41 -0.88 -6.89 23.33
C VAL A 41 -0.51 -8.17 22.59
N VAL A 42 0.57 -8.13 21.81
CA VAL A 42 1.06 -9.26 21.00
C VAL A 42 2.09 -10.13 21.75
N GLY A 43 2.40 -9.79 22.99
CA GLY A 43 3.31 -10.55 23.82
C GLY A 43 3.79 -9.80 25.06
N ALA A 44 4.82 -10.34 25.70
CA ALA A 44 5.48 -9.72 26.84
C ALA A 44 7.00 -9.87 26.69
N SER A 45 7.77 -8.87 27.13
CA SER A 45 9.23 -8.93 27.05
C SER A 45 9.77 -9.99 27.99
N GLU A 46 10.66 -10.84 27.47
CA GLU A 46 11.44 -11.77 28.28
C GLU A 46 12.62 -11.02 28.93
N GLN A 47 12.33 -10.14 29.90
CA GLN A 47 13.41 -9.56 30.69
C GLN A 47 13.81 -10.52 31.81
N ARG A 48 15.06 -10.97 31.81
CA ARG A 48 15.72 -11.75 32.90
C ARG A 48 15.85 -10.99 34.23
N ARG A 49 15.16 -9.86 34.43
CA ARG A 49 15.35 -8.94 35.56
C ARG A 49 14.07 -8.82 36.38
N ARG A 50 14.23 -8.70 37.71
CA ARG A 50 13.15 -8.73 38.72
C ARG A 50 12.09 -7.65 38.44
N GLY A 51 10.87 -8.06 38.09
CA GLY A 51 9.70 -7.22 37.81
C GLY A 51 8.72 -7.94 36.87
N PRO A 52 7.45 -7.49 36.76
CA PRO A 52 6.51 -8.07 35.80
C PRO A 52 6.96 -7.79 34.36
N ASN A 53 6.85 -8.79 33.49
CA ASN A 53 7.22 -8.68 32.07
C ASN A 53 6.49 -7.51 31.41
N ALA A 54 7.21 -6.72 30.61
CA ALA A 54 6.63 -5.55 29.96
C ALA A 54 5.77 -5.99 28.77
N ARG A 55 4.51 -5.58 28.71
CA ARG A 55 3.64 -5.82 27.55
C ARG A 55 4.27 -5.25 26.28
N ILE A 56 4.19 -6.02 25.20
CA ILE A 56 4.58 -5.63 23.85
C ILE A 56 3.30 -5.32 23.09
N TYR A 57 3.22 -4.11 22.54
CA TYR A 57 2.06 -3.63 21.79
C TYR A 57 2.36 -3.69 20.29
N GLY A 58 1.46 -4.31 19.52
CA GLY A 58 1.52 -4.38 18.06
C GLY A 58 0.29 -3.75 17.43
N ILE A 59 0.36 -3.45 16.13
CA ILE A 59 -0.82 -3.03 15.35
C ILE A 59 -1.70 -4.25 15.13
N VAL A 60 -3.01 -4.09 15.30
CA VAL A 60 -4.01 -5.10 14.93
C VAL A 60 -4.07 -5.15 13.40
N ALA A 61 -3.33 -6.09 12.80
CA ALA A 61 -3.02 -6.07 11.37
C ALA A 61 -4.25 -6.29 10.48
N ASP A 62 -5.17 -7.16 10.92
CA ASP A 62 -6.43 -7.52 10.26
C ASP A 62 -7.52 -6.44 10.38
N ARG A 63 -7.25 -5.34 11.10
CA ARG A 63 -8.20 -4.24 11.31
C ARG A 63 -8.66 -3.60 10.00
N ALA A 64 -7.84 -3.67 8.96
CA ALA A 64 -8.18 -3.29 7.60
C ALA A 64 -7.33 -4.07 6.59
N HIS A 65 -7.88 -4.28 5.41
CA HIS A 65 -7.21 -4.95 4.31
C HIS A 65 -7.04 -4.01 3.14
N LEU A 66 -5.95 -4.17 2.41
CA LEU A 66 -5.57 -3.34 1.28
C LEU A 66 -5.42 -4.22 0.04
N ALA A 67 -5.64 -3.67 -1.14
CA ALA A 67 -5.27 -4.31 -2.39
C ALA A 67 -4.37 -3.43 -3.24
N GLY A 68 -3.42 -4.05 -3.95
CA GLY A 68 -2.62 -3.44 -4.99
C GLY A 68 -2.93 -4.07 -6.33
N LEU A 69 -3.20 -3.26 -7.34
CA LEU A 69 -3.38 -3.65 -8.74
C LEU A 69 -2.19 -3.14 -9.54
N ASP A 70 -1.48 -4.06 -10.19
CA ASP A 70 -0.48 -3.73 -11.20
C ASP A 70 -1.09 -3.93 -12.58
N VAL A 71 -1.41 -2.80 -13.24
CA VAL A 71 -2.06 -2.75 -14.54
C VAL A 71 -0.99 -2.63 -15.62
N ARG A 72 -0.88 -3.64 -16.47
CA ARG A 72 0.04 -3.67 -17.62
C ARG A 72 -0.75 -3.74 -18.92
N THR A 73 -0.08 -3.57 -20.06
CA THR A 73 -0.73 -3.62 -21.37
C THR A 73 -1.41 -4.96 -21.65
N HIS A 74 -0.84 -6.07 -21.18
CA HIS A 74 -1.26 -7.44 -21.51
C HIS A 74 -1.57 -8.30 -20.29
N SER A 75 -1.59 -7.70 -19.10
CA SER A 75 -1.85 -8.41 -17.86
C SER A 75 -2.32 -7.46 -16.77
N VAL A 76 -2.96 -8.03 -15.77
CA VAL A 76 -3.27 -7.38 -14.50
C VAL A 76 -2.89 -8.33 -13.38
N SER A 77 -2.19 -7.81 -12.37
CA SER A 77 -1.86 -8.55 -11.15
C SER A 77 -2.51 -7.88 -9.95
N VAL A 78 -2.97 -8.69 -8.99
CA VAL A 78 -3.60 -8.26 -7.75
C VAL A 78 -2.83 -8.86 -6.58
N LEU A 79 -2.57 -8.03 -5.58
CA LEU A 79 -2.09 -8.41 -4.26
C LEU A 79 -3.10 -7.95 -3.22
N VAL A 80 -3.44 -8.78 -2.24
CA VAL A 80 -4.25 -8.40 -1.07
C VAL A 80 -3.39 -8.54 0.18
N THR A 81 -3.38 -7.52 1.03
CA THR A 81 -2.54 -7.46 2.24
C THR A 81 -3.32 -7.03 3.47
N ASP A 82 -2.75 -7.31 4.64
CA ASP A 82 -3.14 -6.67 5.90
C ASP A 82 -2.56 -5.24 6.02
N LEU A 83 -2.77 -4.56 7.15
CA LEU A 83 -2.24 -3.21 7.42
C LEU A 83 -0.71 -3.14 7.59
N LEU A 84 -0.06 -4.26 7.86
CA LEU A 84 1.39 -4.35 8.00
C LEU A 84 2.08 -4.70 6.67
N GLY A 85 1.29 -4.98 5.63
CA GLY A 85 1.78 -5.33 4.30
C GLY A 85 2.06 -6.82 4.12
N ALA A 86 1.61 -7.68 5.04
CA ALA A 86 1.72 -9.12 4.85
C ALA A 86 0.74 -9.55 3.74
N THR A 87 1.26 -10.26 2.74
CA THR A 87 0.45 -10.79 1.63
C THR A 87 -0.47 -11.90 2.13
N LEU A 88 -1.78 -11.71 1.93
CA LEU A 88 -2.82 -12.68 2.25
C LEU A 88 -3.20 -13.52 1.02
N ALA A 89 -3.26 -12.89 -0.16
CA ALA A 89 -3.44 -13.58 -1.43
C ALA A 89 -2.86 -12.75 -2.57
N GLU A 90 -2.47 -13.43 -3.64
CA GLU A 90 -2.05 -12.82 -4.89
C GLU A 90 -2.60 -13.58 -6.09
N SER A 91 -2.75 -12.90 -7.22
CA SER A 91 -3.02 -13.52 -8.52
C SER A 91 -2.69 -12.61 -9.67
N SER A 92 -2.52 -13.20 -10.85
CA SER A 92 -2.33 -12.48 -12.10
C SER A 92 -3.16 -13.12 -13.19
N ALA A 93 -3.61 -12.30 -14.14
CA ALA A 93 -4.32 -12.77 -15.32
C ALA A 93 -3.81 -12.03 -16.57
N PRO A 94 -3.69 -12.73 -17.70
CA PRO A 94 -3.48 -12.07 -18.98
C PRO A 94 -4.73 -11.26 -19.38
N VAL A 95 -4.50 -10.16 -20.08
CA VAL A 95 -5.53 -9.36 -20.75
C VAL A 95 -5.22 -9.40 -22.24
N ASP A 96 -6.14 -9.99 -23.01
CA ASP A 96 -6.00 -10.12 -24.46
C ASP A 96 -6.00 -8.73 -25.11
N PRO A 97 -4.98 -8.37 -25.92
CA PRO A 97 -4.95 -7.12 -26.68
C PRO A 97 -6.15 -6.93 -27.62
N ALA A 98 -6.80 -8.01 -28.05
CA ALA A 98 -8.00 -7.98 -28.87
C ALA A 98 -9.31 -7.87 -28.06
N ALA A 99 -9.25 -7.95 -26.73
CA ALA A 99 -10.44 -7.82 -25.88
C ALA A 99 -11.05 -6.42 -25.98
N SER A 100 -12.38 -6.35 -25.85
CA SER A 100 -13.05 -5.06 -25.69
C SER A 100 -12.64 -4.41 -24.36
N THR A 101 -12.79 -3.09 -24.28
CA THR A 101 -12.54 -2.30 -23.07
C THR A 101 -13.31 -2.87 -21.87
N GLU A 102 -14.58 -3.19 -22.07
CA GLU A 102 -15.49 -3.70 -21.05
C GLU A 102 -15.04 -5.07 -20.55
N ALA A 103 -14.62 -5.96 -21.45
CA ALA A 103 -14.13 -7.29 -21.11
C ALA A 103 -12.82 -7.22 -20.30
N ALA A 104 -11.90 -6.33 -20.67
CA ALA A 104 -10.65 -6.13 -19.95
C ALA A 104 -10.87 -5.52 -18.56
N VAL A 105 -11.79 -4.54 -18.44
CA VAL A 105 -12.17 -3.97 -17.14
C VAL A 105 -12.85 -5.01 -16.26
N ALA A 106 -13.82 -5.77 -16.78
CA ALA A 106 -14.48 -6.84 -16.05
C ALA A 106 -13.46 -7.86 -15.53
N ARG A 107 -12.53 -8.28 -16.38
CA ARG A 107 -11.44 -9.20 -16.01
C ARG A 107 -10.61 -8.70 -14.83
N ALA A 108 -10.27 -7.42 -14.79
CA ALA A 108 -9.49 -6.83 -13.68
C ALA A 108 -10.32 -6.73 -12.39
N VAL A 109 -11.60 -6.36 -12.48
CA VAL A 109 -12.52 -6.28 -11.34
C VAL A 109 -12.78 -7.67 -10.75
N ASP A 110 -13.04 -8.65 -11.60
CA ASP A 110 -13.28 -10.04 -11.19
C ASP A 110 -12.02 -10.63 -10.54
N LEU A 111 -10.83 -10.38 -11.11
CA LEU A 111 -9.57 -10.83 -10.52
C LEU A 111 -9.36 -10.24 -9.11
N LEU A 112 -9.70 -8.96 -8.91
CA LEU A 112 -9.63 -8.31 -7.61
C LEU A 112 -10.61 -8.95 -6.61
N ALA A 113 -11.88 -9.11 -7.01
CA ALA A 113 -12.90 -9.72 -6.16
C ALA A 113 -12.54 -11.15 -5.77
N ASP A 114 -12.11 -11.98 -6.73
CA ASP A 114 -11.71 -13.37 -6.50
C ASP A 114 -10.49 -13.44 -5.57
N THR A 115 -9.53 -12.53 -5.72
CA THR A 115 -8.33 -12.52 -4.88
C THR A 115 -8.64 -12.09 -3.45
N ALA A 116 -9.51 -11.09 -3.26
CA ALA A 116 -10.01 -10.72 -1.94
C ALA A 116 -10.80 -11.86 -1.29
N ALA A 117 -11.66 -12.55 -2.05
CA ALA A 117 -12.42 -13.69 -1.56
C ALA A 117 -11.52 -14.85 -1.12
N ARG A 118 -10.47 -15.19 -1.90
CA ARG A 118 -9.48 -16.21 -1.49
C ARG A 118 -8.67 -15.81 -0.26
N ALA A 119 -8.43 -14.51 -0.06
CA ALA A 119 -7.80 -13.98 1.16
C ALA A 119 -8.73 -14.01 2.39
N GLY A 120 -10.02 -14.36 2.23
CA GLY A 120 -11.01 -14.26 3.30
C GLY A 120 -11.35 -12.82 3.67
N VAL A 121 -11.13 -11.87 2.76
CA VAL A 121 -11.31 -10.44 2.98
C VAL A 121 -12.65 -10.00 2.37
N PRO A 122 -13.69 -9.73 3.19
CA PRO A 122 -15.00 -9.33 2.68
C PRO A 122 -15.02 -7.87 2.23
N GLU A 123 -14.17 -7.02 2.78
CA GLU A 123 -14.12 -5.59 2.49
C GLU A 123 -12.69 -5.07 2.46
N LEU A 124 -12.36 -4.36 1.36
CA LEU A 124 -11.09 -3.68 1.18
C LEU A 124 -11.22 -2.22 1.62
N ARG A 125 -10.32 -1.78 2.50
CA ARG A 125 -10.28 -0.38 2.95
C ARG A 125 -9.75 0.55 1.88
N ALA A 126 -8.77 0.08 1.11
CA ALA A 126 -8.21 0.82 -0.01
C ALA A 126 -7.70 -0.11 -1.11
N VAL A 127 -7.74 0.40 -2.34
CA VAL A 127 -7.20 -0.23 -3.54
C VAL A 127 -6.22 0.75 -4.18
N GLY A 128 -4.94 0.38 -4.24
CA GLY A 128 -3.92 1.10 -5.00
C GLY A 128 -3.81 0.55 -6.41
N VAL A 129 -3.83 1.40 -7.43
CA VAL A 129 -3.68 1.03 -8.84
C VAL A 129 -2.41 1.65 -9.38
N GLY A 130 -1.45 0.81 -9.74
CA GLY A 130 -0.27 1.18 -10.53
C GLY A 130 -0.55 0.95 -12.00
N ALA A 131 -0.42 1.98 -12.82
CA ALA A 131 -0.66 1.87 -14.26
C ALA A 131 0.32 2.73 -15.06
N PRO A 132 0.65 2.34 -16.30
CA PRO A 132 1.33 3.20 -17.26
C PRO A 132 0.50 4.45 -17.55
N GLY A 133 1.21 5.55 -17.83
CA GLY A 133 0.62 6.81 -18.27
C GLY A 133 0.69 7.93 -17.23
N LEU A 134 0.03 9.04 -17.54
CA LEU A 134 0.03 10.25 -16.73
C LEU A 134 -1.15 10.24 -15.76
N VAL A 135 -0.85 10.34 -14.47
CA VAL A 135 -1.87 10.40 -13.42
C VAL A 135 -1.98 11.84 -12.93
N THR A 136 -3.17 12.44 -13.07
CA THR A 136 -3.43 13.80 -12.58
C THR A 136 -3.31 13.86 -11.05
N PRO A 137 -2.41 14.69 -10.49
CA PRO A 137 -2.29 14.84 -9.04
C PRO A 137 -3.60 15.28 -8.39
N GLY A 138 -3.91 14.73 -7.22
CA GLY A 138 -5.12 15.05 -6.46
C GLY A 138 -6.37 14.28 -6.91
N THR A 139 -6.68 14.26 -8.22
CA THR A 139 -7.85 13.51 -8.73
C THR A 139 -7.55 12.02 -8.95
N GLY A 140 -6.28 11.67 -9.18
CA GLY A 140 -5.88 10.30 -9.55
C GLY A 140 -6.51 9.85 -10.86
N GLU A 141 -6.86 10.80 -11.75
CA GLU A 141 -7.37 10.50 -13.08
C GLU A 141 -6.22 10.01 -13.97
N LEU A 142 -6.38 8.83 -14.58
CA LEU A 142 -5.45 8.35 -15.58
C LEU A 142 -5.77 8.99 -16.93
N ARG A 143 -4.88 9.87 -17.39
CA ARG A 143 -5.08 10.66 -18.61
C ARG A 143 -4.85 9.81 -19.85
N ASP A 144 -5.49 10.23 -20.94
CA ASP A 144 -5.24 9.63 -22.24
C ASP A 144 -3.78 9.84 -22.66
N SER A 145 -3.14 8.76 -23.10
CA SER A 145 -1.75 8.78 -23.56
C SER A 145 -1.60 7.83 -24.73
N THR A 146 -0.78 8.23 -25.71
CA THR A 146 -0.66 7.50 -26.97
C THR A 146 -0.04 6.13 -26.75
N GLY A 147 -0.73 5.08 -27.23
CA GLY A 147 -0.23 3.71 -27.20
C GLY A 147 -0.66 2.89 -25.99
N LEU A 148 -1.44 3.45 -25.05
CA LEU A 148 -2.02 2.67 -23.95
C LEU A 148 -3.43 2.14 -24.28
N PRO A 149 -3.77 0.93 -23.84
CA PRO A 149 -5.12 0.38 -24.01
C PRO A 149 -6.20 1.23 -23.32
N PRO A 150 -7.35 1.48 -23.97
CA PRO A 150 -8.44 2.29 -23.39
C PRO A 150 -9.00 1.75 -22.07
N TRP A 151 -8.83 0.46 -21.78
CA TRP A 151 -9.31 -0.16 -20.55
C TRP A 151 -8.57 0.31 -19.30
N HIS A 152 -7.32 0.77 -19.42
CA HIS A 152 -6.56 1.30 -18.28
C HIS A 152 -7.29 2.48 -17.63
N ARG A 153 -7.71 3.46 -18.44
CA ARG A 153 -8.46 4.63 -17.96
C ARG A 153 -9.90 4.29 -17.55
N ALA A 154 -10.53 3.33 -18.24
CA ALA A 154 -11.91 2.92 -17.96
C ALA A 154 -12.03 2.12 -16.65
N LEU A 155 -10.96 1.46 -16.20
CA LEU A 155 -10.94 0.69 -14.97
C LEU A 155 -11.16 1.56 -13.73
N VAL A 156 -10.47 2.71 -13.64
CA VAL A 156 -10.49 3.58 -12.45
C VAL A 156 -11.90 4.01 -12.01
N PRO A 157 -12.77 4.56 -12.88
CA PRO A 157 -14.13 4.94 -12.47
C PRO A 157 -14.96 3.72 -12.07
N VAL A 158 -14.80 2.56 -12.73
CA VAL A 158 -15.51 1.33 -12.37
C VAL A 158 -15.07 0.83 -10.99
N LEU A 159 -13.78 0.90 -10.66
CA LEU A 159 -13.31 0.58 -9.31
C LEU A 159 -13.91 1.56 -8.29
N ARG A 160 -13.91 2.86 -8.56
CA ARG A 160 -14.47 3.87 -7.64
C ARG A 160 -15.98 3.72 -7.43
N GLU A 161 -16.71 3.23 -8.43
CA GLU A 161 -18.13 2.96 -8.33
C GLU A 161 -18.44 1.68 -7.54
N ARG A 162 -17.66 0.60 -7.78
CA ARG A 162 -17.92 -0.72 -7.18
C ARG A 162 -17.35 -0.90 -5.78
N PHE A 163 -16.30 -0.16 -5.43
CA PHE A 163 -15.63 -0.28 -4.14
C PHE A 163 -15.95 0.91 -3.23
N ALA A 164 -16.48 0.63 -2.04
CA ALA A 164 -16.74 1.65 -1.02
C ALA A 164 -15.45 2.23 -0.39
N GLY A 165 -14.34 1.49 -0.50
CA GLY A 165 -13.03 1.91 -0.04
C GLY A 165 -12.39 2.99 -0.91
N THR A 166 -11.21 3.47 -0.49
CA THR A 166 -10.47 4.49 -1.25
C THR A 166 -9.74 3.86 -2.43
N VAL A 167 -9.94 4.38 -3.65
CA VAL A 167 -9.14 4.00 -4.83
C VAL A 167 -8.08 5.05 -5.10
N LEU A 168 -6.82 4.66 -4.92
CA LEU A 168 -5.64 5.46 -5.21
C LEU A 168 -5.05 5.02 -6.55
N VAL A 169 -4.67 5.96 -7.40
CA VAL A 169 -4.03 5.66 -8.69
C VAL A 169 -2.69 6.37 -8.72
N GLU A 170 -1.67 5.70 -9.22
CA GLU A 170 -0.33 6.25 -9.36
C GLU A 170 0.36 5.63 -10.58
N ASN A 171 1.31 6.37 -11.15
CA ASN A 171 2.17 5.86 -12.20
C ASN A 171 3.02 4.68 -11.67
N GLU A 172 3.19 3.63 -12.48
CA GLU A 172 3.94 2.43 -12.12
C GLU A 172 5.41 2.72 -11.79
N THR A 173 6.04 3.68 -12.48
CA THR A 173 7.44 4.08 -12.26
C THR A 173 7.58 4.79 -10.92
N ASN A 174 6.60 5.64 -10.58
CA ASN A 174 6.52 6.29 -9.28
C ASN A 174 6.35 5.27 -8.15
N LEU A 175 5.46 4.28 -8.31
CA LEU A 175 5.27 3.22 -7.33
C LEU A 175 6.52 2.34 -7.19
N ALA A 176 7.22 2.05 -8.29
CA ALA A 176 8.49 1.34 -8.24
C ALA A 176 9.52 2.11 -7.40
N ALA A 177 9.63 3.43 -7.58
CA ALA A 177 10.53 4.23 -6.75
C ALA A 177 10.13 4.23 -5.27
N VAL A 178 8.83 4.27 -4.96
CA VAL A 178 8.34 4.15 -3.58
C VAL A 178 8.65 2.76 -2.99
N ALA A 179 8.53 1.70 -3.79
CA ALA A 179 8.88 0.34 -3.37
C ALA A 179 10.39 0.22 -3.08
N GLU A 180 11.24 0.75 -3.97
CA GLU A 180 12.70 0.77 -3.78
C GLU A 180 13.12 1.55 -2.53
N LEU A 181 12.46 2.69 -2.25
CA LEU A 181 12.70 3.50 -1.05
C LEU A 181 12.27 2.77 0.23
N ARG A 182 11.19 1.97 0.20
CA ARG A 182 10.63 1.34 1.41
C ARG A 182 11.25 -0.01 1.74
N ALA A 183 11.48 -0.83 0.72
CA ALA A 183 11.82 -2.23 0.88
C ALA A 183 12.89 -2.74 -0.10
N GLY A 184 13.28 -1.93 -1.09
CA GLY A 184 14.26 -2.32 -2.10
C GLY A 184 15.66 -1.74 -1.88
N ALA A 185 16.37 -1.53 -2.98
CA ALA A 185 17.78 -1.13 -3.02
C ALA A 185 18.04 0.28 -2.47
N ALA A 186 17.02 1.12 -2.38
CA ALA A 186 17.12 2.51 -1.91
C ALA A 186 16.66 2.71 -0.45
N ARG A 187 16.42 1.65 0.33
CA ARG A 187 15.99 1.73 1.74
C ARG A 187 16.84 2.64 2.65
N ASP A 188 18.13 2.76 2.36
CA ASP A 188 19.08 3.57 3.13
C ASP A 188 19.50 4.85 2.36
N ARG A 189 18.70 5.24 1.34
CA ARG A 189 18.95 6.39 0.47
C ARG A 189 17.69 7.25 0.38
N ASP A 190 17.78 8.49 0.85
CA ASP A 190 16.69 9.45 0.78
C ASP A 190 16.64 10.21 -0.57
N THR A 191 17.70 10.14 -1.37
CA THR A 191 17.81 10.85 -2.65
C THR A 191 18.33 9.93 -3.74
N PHE A 192 17.53 9.69 -4.78
CA PHE A 192 17.90 8.87 -5.93
C PHE A 192 16.96 9.12 -7.13
N ALA A 193 17.38 8.62 -8.29
CA ALA A 193 16.52 8.49 -9.47
C ALA A 193 16.35 7.00 -9.80
N LEU A 194 15.12 6.61 -10.15
CA LEU A 194 14.81 5.30 -10.72
C LEU A 194 14.60 5.47 -12.21
N LEU A 195 15.26 4.63 -13.00
CA LEU A 195 15.03 4.51 -14.44
C LEU A 195 14.30 3.20 -14.71
N TRP A 196 13.10 3.30 -15.28
CA TRP A 196 12.31 2.16 -15.70
C TRP A 196 12.59 1.88 -17.17
N LEU A 197 13.18 0.73 -17.45
CA LEU A 197 13.55 0.29 -18.79
C LEU A 197 12.70 -0.93 -19.17
N GLY A 198 11.52 -0.69 -19.75
CA GLY A 198 10.58 -1.73 -20.16
C GLY A 198 10.07 -1.49 -21.58
N HIS A 199 8.77 -1.74 -21.79
CA HIS A 199 8.09 -1.41 -23.07
C HIS A 199 8.15 0.09 -23.39
N GLY A 200 8.28 0.93 -22.36
CA GLY A 200 8.64 2.33 -22.47
C GLY A 200 9.78 2.67 -21.51
N VAL A 201 10.26 3.90 -21.62
CA VAL A 201 11.23 4.48 -20.68
C VAL A 201 10.49 5.40 -19.73
N GLY A 202 10.59 5.13 -18.43
CA GLY A 202 10.08 5.97 -17.36
C GLY A 202 11.20 6.42 -16.44
N ALA A 203 10.99 7.51 -15.72
CA ALA A 203 11.88 7.91 -14.64
C ALA A 203 11.08 8.46 -13.45
N ALA A 204 11.56 8.19 -12.25
CA ALA A 204 11.05 8.77 -11.02
C ALA A 204 12.21 9.35 -10.21
N VAL A 205 12.00 10.49 -9.58
CA VAL A 205 13.01 11.15 -8.74
C VAL A 205 12.49 11.23 -7.32
N VAL A 206 13.30 10.74 -6.37
CA VAL A 206 13.07 10.88 -4.94
C VAL A 206 14.13 11.84 -4.41
N LEU A 207 13.70 12.90 -3.73
CA LEU A 207 14.57 13.86 -3.03
C LEU A 207 14.10 13.96 -1.57
N ASP A 208 15.03 13.93 -0.62
CA ASP A 208 14.75 14.08 0.82
C ASP A 208 13.69 13.08 1.33
N GLY A 209 13.70 11.85 0.81
CA GLY A 209 12.77 10.78 1.16
C GLY A 209 11.37 10.95 0.56
N ALA A 210 11.18 11.93 -0.33
CA ALA A 210 9.90 12.24 -0.96
C ALA A 210 9.96 12.07 -2.48
N LEU A 211 9.03 11.28 -3.01
CA LEU A 211 8.79 11.19 -4.45
C LEU A 211 8.39 12.57 -5.00
N ARG A 212 9.10 13.03 -6.03
CA ARG A 212 8.80 14.26 -6.77
C ARG A 212 7.86 13.95 -7.93
N ARG A 213 6.70 14.60 -7.94
CA ARG A 213 5.73 14.56 -9.03
C ARG A 213 5.88 15.78 -9.91
N GLY A 214 5.75 15.60 -11.21
CA GLY A 214 5.77 16.69 -12.17
C GLY A 214 4.49 17.54 -12.12
N ALA A 215 4.48 18.67 -12.83
CA ALA A 215 3.28 19.49 -12.97
C ALA A 215 2.09 18.74 -13.61
N SER A 216 2.38 17.70 -14.39
CA SER A 216 1.41 16.85 -15.09
C SER A 216 1.17 15.50 -14.44
N GLY A 217 1.76 15.27 -13.25
CA GLY A 217 2.05 13.93 -12.73
C GLY A 217 3.52 13.61 -12.90
#